data_AF-A0A2I1H7C7-F1
#
_entry.id   AF-A0A2I1H7C7-F1
#
_cell.length_a   1.000
_cell.length_b   1.000
_cell.length_c   1.000
_cell.angle_alpha   90.00
_cell.angle_beta   90.00
_cell.angle_gamma   90.00
#
_symmetry.space_group_name_H-M   'P 1'
#
loop_
_entity.id
_entity.type
_entity.pdbx_description
1 polymer ?
#
loop_
_entity_poly.entity_id
_entity_poly.type
_entity_poly.pdbx_seq_one_letter_code
_entity_poly.pdbx_strand_id
1 'polypeptide(L)'
;MQAIRIDKPPTSKSDDAIDIIPSLEFIVSLGDNSTMSIRELTCKTAFLLALISACRPSDLHRINAFDYTKTRSSISFNCVAPKEYNIAVAHSASTTKSRLKKIFVEPHSPASVDTIAGWIKSILKISSPGSTAKDMRVLAAFFAQNAGAGLETVLALGNWSSNSVYHRFYQRGIKLMLE
;
A
#
# COMPACT_ATOMS: atom_id res chain seq x y z
N MET A 1 -4.25 40.92 1.82
CA MET A 1 -4.02 39.48 2.07
C MET A 1 -2.51 39.25 2.10
N GLN A 2 -1.92 38.99 3.26
CA GLN A 2 -0.53 38.55 3.34
C GLN A 2 -0.49 37.04 3.07
N ALA A 3 0.28 36.60 2.09
CA ALA A 3 0.47 35.18 1.80
C ALA A 3 1.14 34.51 3.00
N ILE A 4 0.59 33.37 3.46
CA ILE A 4 1.20 32.57 4.51
C ILE A 4 2.53 32.02 3.97
N ARG A 5 3.64 32.50 4.52
CA ARG A 5 4.98 32.02 4.17
C ARG A 5 5.13 30.61 4.72
N ILE A 6 5.33 29.64 3.83
CA ILE A 6 5.53 28.24 4.23
C ILE A 6 7.03 28.05 4.46
N ASP A 7 7.47 28.08 5.72
CA ASP A 7 8.90 27.97 6.09
C ASP A 7 9.52 26.59 5.79
N LYS A 8 8.67 25.59 5.52
CA LYS A 8 9.07 24.23 5.12
C LYS A 8 8.15 23.76 3.99
N PRO A 9 8.39 24.19 2.75
CA PRO A 9 7.60 23.72 1.62
C PRO A 9 7.67 22.19 1.55
N PRO A 10 6.59 21.51 1.14
CA PRO A 10 6.62 20.07 0.94
C PRO A 10 7.78 19.71 0.01
N THR A 11 8.63 18.77 0.44
CA THR A 11 9.75 18.31 -0.38
C THR A 11 9.20 17.74 -1.68
N SER A 12 9.70 18.20 -2.83
CA SER A 12 9.40 17.57 -4.11
C SER A 12 9.90 16.13 -4.07
N LYS A 13 9.03 15.18 -4.40
CA LYS A 13 9.44 13.80 -4.59
C LYS A 13 10.11 13.68 -5.95
N SER A 14 11.24 12.97 -6.02
CA SER A 14 11.82 12.62 -7.33
C SER A 14 10.82 11.83 -8.16
N ASP A 15 10.91 12.00 -9.49
CA ASP A 15 10.17 11.19 -10.46
C ASP A 15 10.89 9.89 -10.82
N ASP A 16 12.10 9.70 -10.28
CA ASP A 16 12.90 8.50 -10.45
C ASP A 16 12.23 7.26 -9.84
N ALA A 17 12.42 6.11 -10.50
CA ALA A 17 12.00 4.84 -9.95
C ALA A 17 12.85 4.47 -8.73
N ILE A 18 12.22 3.92 -7.69
CA ILE A 18 12.92 3.38 -6.52
C ILE A 18 13.46 1.99 -6.88
N ASP A 19 14.77 1.80 -6.74
CA ASP A 19 15.36 0.47 -6.78
C ASP A 19 15.03 -0.31 -5.50
N ILE A 20 14.03 -1.18 -5.58
CA ILE A 20 13.54 -1.98 -4.45
C ILE A 20 14.37 -3.25 -4.21
N ILE A 21 15.36 -3.55 -5.05
CA ILE A 21 16.10 -4.83 -5.00
C ILE A 21 16.73 -5.08 -3.61
N PRO A 22 17.43 -4.12 -2.97
CA PRO A 22 17.95 -4.31 -1.62
C PRO A 22 16.89 -4.72 -0.58
N SER A 23 15.70 -4.12 -0.63
CA SER A 23 14.57 -4.50 0.23
C SER A 23 14.05 -5.91 -0.04
N LEU A 24 14.05 -6.37 -1.30
CA LEU A 24 13.65 -7.74 -1.65
C LEU A 24 14.72 -8.78 -1.27
N GLU A 25 16.00 -8.46 -1.46
CA GLU A 25 17.12 -9.28 -1.00
C GLU A 25 17.10 -9.47 0.52
N PHE A 26 16.78 -8.41 1.27
CA PHE A 26 16.54 -8.49 2.70
C PHE A 26 15.39 -9.46 3.03
N ILE A 27 14.28 -9.42 2.29
CA ILE A 27 13.16 -10.35 2.52
C ILE A 27 13.58 -11.80 2.28
N VAL A 28 14.41 -12.04 1.26
CA VAL A 28 14.95 -13.38 0.96
C VAL A 28 15.90 -13.84 2.06
N SER A 29 16.74 -12.95 2.59
CA SER A 29 17.72 -13.29 3.63
C SER A 29 17.11 -13.64 5.00
N LEU A 30 15.85 -13.27 5.25
CA LEU A 30 15.12 -13.69 6.45
C LEU A 30 14.87 -15.22 6.51
N GLY A 31 15.03 -15.94 5.40
CA GLY A 31 14.89 -17.39 5.34
C GLY A 31 13.44 -17.88 5.47
N ASP A 32 13.29 -19.09 6.01
CA ASP A 32 12.03 -19.82 6.09
C ASP A 32 11.03 -19.18 7.06
N ASN A 33 9.75 -19.17 6.68
CA ASN A 33 8.68 -18.58 7.50
C ASN A 33 8.49 -19.29 8.84
N SER A 34 8.89 -20.57 8.96
CA SER A 34 8.75 -21.38 10.19
C SER A 34 9.80 -21.05 11.26
N THR A 35 10.95 -20.51 10.87
CA THR A 35 12.05 -20.15 11.78
C THR A 35 12.07 -18.67 12.15
N MET A 36 11.28 -17.87 11.45
CA MET A 36 11.24 -16.43 11.57
C MET A 36 10.51 -15.97 12.83
N SER A 37 10.97 -14.87 13.45
CA SER A 37 10.22 -14.30 14.57
C SER A 37 8.86 -13.76 14.12
N ILE A 38 7.89 -13.72 15.03
CA ILE A 38 6.56 -13.19 14.74
C ILE A 38 6.60 -11.74 14.21
N ARG A 39 7.56 -10.95 14.68
CA ARG A 39 7.77 -9.57 14.26
C ARG A 39 8.23 -9.50 12.81
N GLU A 40 9.25 -10.28 12.45
CA GLU A 40 9.77 -10.33 11.08
C GLU A 40 8.73 -10.87 10.12
N LEU A 41 8.01 -11.94 10.50
CA LEU A 41 6.93 -12.51 9.70
C LEU A 41 5.82 -11.48 9.47
N THR A 42 5.47 -10.71 10.49
CA THR A 42 4.48 -9.63 10.40
C THR A 42 4.95 -8.51 9.48
N CYS A 43 6.21 -8.06 9.62
CA CYS A 43 6.78 -7.04 8.75
C CYS A 43 6.84 -7.50 7.29
N LYS A 44 7.32 -8.73 7.05
CA LYS A 44 7.39 -9.38 5.73
C LYS A 44 6.00 -9.47 5.10
N THR A 45 5.02 -9.94 5.86
CA THR A 45 3.62 -10.03 5.39
C THR A 45 3.04 -8.66 5.05
N ALA A 46 3.20 -7.66 5.93
CA ALA A 46 2.69 -6.32 5.68
C ALA A 46 3.33 -5.66 4.45
N PHE A 47 4.64 -5.81 4.27
CA PHE A 47 5.36 -5.28 3.12
C PHE A 47 4.92 -5.95 1.82
N LEU A 48 4.89 -7.28 1.77
CA LEU A 48 4.51 -8.02 0.57
C LEU A 48 3.05 -7.77 0.19
N LEU A 49 2.13 -7.78 1.16
CA LEU A 49 0.73 -7.43 0.91
C LEU A 49 0.60 -6.02 0.35
N ALA A 50 1.32 -5.04 0.91
CA ALA A 50 1.30 -3.67 0.41
C ALA A 50 1.82 -3.58 -1.04
N LEU A 51 2.88 -4.32 -1.36
CA LEU A 51 3.49 -4.34 -2.69
C LEU A 51 2.59 -4.98 -3.75
N ILE A 52 1.95 -6.12 -3.45
CA ILE A 52 1.12 -6.83 -4.43
C ILE A 52 -0.24 -6.17 -4.66
N SER A 53 -0.82 -5.57 -3.62
CA SER A 53 -2.20 -5.08 -3.66
C SER A 53 -2.31 -3.58 -3.90
N ALA A 54 -1.20 -2.86 -3.96
CA ALA A 54 -1.14 -1.40 -3.93
C ALA A 54 -1.97 -0.77 -2.79
N CYS A 55 -2.23 -1.49 -1.69
CA CYS A 55 -3.05 -1.00 -0.58
C CYS A 55 -2.32 0.05 0.25
N ARG A 56 -3.07 1.01 0.81
CA ARG A 56 -2.53 1.90 1.85
C ARG A 56 -2.43 1.14 3.19
N PRO A 57 -1.62 1.63 4.13
CA PRO A 57 -1.63 1.10 5.50
C PRO A 57 -3.02 1.09 6.14
N SER A 58 -3.89 2.06 5.80
CA SER A 58 -5.28 2.11 6.27
C SER A 58 -6.19 1.05 5.67
N ASP A 59 -5.88 0.60 4.45
CA ASP A 59 -6.66 -0.40 3.72
C ASP A 59 -6.24 -1.78 4.23
N LEU A 60 -4.93 -1.99 4.39
CA LEU A 60 -4.37 -3.13 5.09
C LEU A 60 -4.98 -3.27 6.49
N HIS A 61 -5.02 -2.20 7.28
CA HIS A 61 -5.67 -2.20 8.61
C HIS A 61 -7.12 -2.75 8.61
N ARG A 62 -7.83 -2.61 7.48
CA ARG A 62 -9.23 -3.01 7.28
C ARG A 62 -9.40 -4.35 6.59
N ILE A 63 -8.30 -5.00 6.18
CA ILE A 63 -8.33 -6.37 5.66
C ILE A 63 -8.65 -7.32 6.82
N ASN A 64 -9.65 -8.17 6.62
CA ASN A 64 -9.88 -9.32 7.49
C ASN A 64 -9.07 -10.52 6.97
N ALA A 65 -8.01 -10.89 7.69
CA ALA A 65 -7.16 -12.02 7.30
C ALA A 65 -7.83 -13.39 7.52
N PHE A 66 -8.93 -13.46 8.28
CA PHE A 66 -9.66 -14.71 8.56
C PHE A 66 -10.76 -15.01 7.55
N ASP A 67 -11.20 -13.99 6.82
CA ASP A 67 -12.26 -14.07 5.84
C ASP A 67 -11.66 -13.84 4.44
N TYR A 68 -10.93 -14.85 3.97
CA TYR A 68 -10.33 -14.88 2.65
C TYR A 68 -10.91 -16.00 1.81
N THR A 69 -11.05 -15.73 0.50
CA THR A 69 -11.43 -16.73 -0.48
C THR A 69 -10.17 -17.16 -1.23
N LYS A 70 -9.87 -18.46 -1.20
CA LYS A 70 -8.76 -19.03 -1.96
C LYS A 70 -9.29 -19.77 -3.19
N THR A 71 -8.77 -19.39 -4.35
CA THR A 71 -8.98 -20.12 -5.60
C THR A 71 -7.73 -20.93 -5.94
N ARG A 72 -7.71 -21.58 -7.11
CA ARG A 72 -6.53 -22.32 -7.59
C ARG A 72 -5.33 -21.41 -7.87
N SER A 73 -5.56 -20.14 -8.19
CA SER A 73 -4.53 -19.21 -8.66
C SER A 73 -4.47 -17.89 -7.87
N SER A 74 -5.40 -17.66 -6.95
CA SER A 74 -5.48 -16.39 -6.23
C SER A 74 -5.98 -16.53 -4.80
N ILE A 75 -5.65 -15.52 -4.00
CA ILE A 75 -6.22 -15.29 -2.68
C ILE A 75 -6.90 -13.93 -2.72
N SER A 76 -8.17 -13.89 -2.36
CA SER A 76 -8.98 -12.67 -2.29
C SER A 76 -9.26 -12.34 -0.83
N PHE A 77 -8.99 -11.10 -0.44
CA PHE A 77 -9.23 -10.59 0.90
C PHE A 77 -10.39 -9.61 0.91
N ASN A 78 -11.25 -9.70 1.91
CA ASN A 78 -12.32 -8.72 2.12
C ASN A 78 -11.76 -7.48 2.84
N CYS A 79 -11.83 -6.32 2.18
CA CYS A 79 -11.50 -5.02 2.76
C CYS A 79 -12.77 -4.33 3.25
N VAL A 80 -12.95 -4.23 4.57
CA VAL A 80 -14.20 -3.74 5.15
C VAL A 80 -14.20 -2.21 5.23
N ALA A 81 -15.20 -1.59 4.60
CA ALA A 81 -15.42 -0.14 4.57
C ALA A 81 -14.14 0.61 4.20
N PRO A 82 -13.61 0.55 2.96
CA PRO A 82 -12.39 1.27 2.57
C PRO A 82 -12.52 2.78 2.81
N LYS A 83 -11.40 3.51 2.92
CA LYS A 83 -11.44 4.95 3.24
C LYS A 83 -12.28 5.74 2.23
N GLU A 84 -12.22 5.34 0.97
CA GLU A 84 -12.92 5.90 -0.18
C GLU A 84 -14.44 5.69 -0.07
N TYR A 85 -14.88 4.56 0.47
CA TYR A 85 -16.29 4.30 0.76
C TYR A 85 -16.84 5.32 1.76
N ASN A 86 -16.07 5.69 2.79
CA ASN A 86 -16.50 6.71 3.74
C ASN A 86 -16.58 8.12 3.13
N ILE A 87 -15.84 8.40 2.06
CA ILE A 87 -15.96 9.66 1.32
C ILE A 87 -17.23 9.64 0.47
N ALA A 88 -17.47 8.54 -0.27
CA ALA A 88 -18.69 8.36 -1.04
C ALA A 88 -19.98 8.38 -0.17
N VAL A 89 -19.91 7.76 1.01
CA VAL A 89 -20.99 7.75 2.02
C VAL A 89 -21.09 9.09 2.75
N ALA A 90 -20.01 9.83 3.00
CA ALA A 90 -20.13 11.20 3.51
C ALA A 90 -20.90 12.11 2.53
N HIS A 91 -20.84 11.81 1.23
CA HIS A 91 -21.62 12.47 0.19
C HIS A 91 -22.98 11.81 -0.11
N SER A 92 -23.31 10.66 0.50
CA SER A 92 -24.56 9.92 0.28
C SER A 92 -25.20 9.60 1.64
N ALA A 93 -26.31 10.28 1.97
CA ALA A 93 -26.99 10.09 3.25
C ALA A 93 -27.35 8.61 3.50
N SER A 94 -26.98 8.12 4.69
CA SER A 94 -27.30 6.81 5.27
C SER A 94 -26.44 5.63 4.81
N THR A 95 -25.73 4.98 5.74
CA THR A 95 -26.13 3.68 6.33
C THR A 95 -25.10 3.20 7.36
N THR A 96 -25.61 2.41 8.30
CA THR A 96 -25.09 1.79 9.53
C THR A 96 -23.64 1.30 9.50
N LYS A 97 -22.88 1.68 10.55
CA LYS A 97 -21.48 1.27 10.80
C LYS A 97 -21.38 -0.25 11.02
N SER A 98 -20.95 -1.00 10.00
CA SER A 98 -20.39 -2.33 10.21
C SER A 98 -18.96 -2.21 10.77
N ARG A 99 -18.72 -2.76 11.96
CA ARG A 99 -17.41 -2.75 12.63
C ARG A 99 -16.78 -4.13 12.53
N LEU A 100 -15.82 -4.36 11.64
CA LEU A 100 -14.74 -5.32 11.89
C LEU A 100 -13.41 -4.84 11.25
N LYS A 101 -12.38 -4.74 12.11
CA LYS A 101 -10.93 -4.65 11.81
C LYS A 101 -10.38 -6.05 12.19
N LYS A 102 -9.34 -6.66 11.58
CA LYS A 102 -7.89 -6.51 11.86
C LYS A 102 -7.05 -7.42 10.92
N ILE A 103 -5.77 -7.07 10.69
CA ILE A 103 -4.74 -7.95 10.09
C ILE A 103 -4.16 -9.01 11.06
N PHE A 104 -4.31 -8.84 12.39
CA PHE A 104 -3.79 -9.79 13.38
C PHE A 104 -4.84 -10.00 14.47
N VAL A 105 -5.13 -11.26 14.82
CA VAL A 105 -6.04 -11.63 15.91
C VAL A 105 -5.30 -12.61 16.84
N GLU A 106 -5.55 -12.40 18.15
CA GLU A 106 -5.02 -13.03 19.39
C GLU A 106 -3.79 -12.38 20.07
N PRO A 107 -3.68 -12.46 21.41
CA PRO A 107 -4.62 -11.91 22.42
C PRO A 107 -4.66 -10.36 22.41
N HIS A 108 -4.04 -9.72 21.41
CA HIS A 108 -3.79 -8.28 21.41
C HIS A 108 -4.76 -7.47 20.54
N SER A 109 -4.78 -6.16 20.79
CA SER A 109 -5.48 -5.18 19.96
C SER A 109 -4.92 -5.16 18.53
N PRO A 110 -5.72 -4.76 17.52
CA PRO A 110 -5.19 -4.60 16.16
C PRO A 110 -4.02 -3.64 16.17
N ALA A 111 -3.01 -3.92 15.35
CA ALA A 111 -1.97 -2.95 15.04
C ALA A 111 -2.60 -1.64 14.56
N SER A 112 -2.02 -0.51 14.95
CA SER A 112 -2.44 0.78 14.44
C SER A 112 -2.03 0.95 12.97
N VAL A 113 -2.67 1.87 12.25
CA VAL A 113 -2.28 2.25 10.88
C VAL A 113 -0.81 2.71 10.83
N ASP A 114 -0.37 3.43 11.86
CA ASP A 114 1.01 3.92 11.97
C ASP A 114 2.00 2.78 12.23
N THR A 115 1.59 1.77 13.00
CA THR A 115 2.38 0.55 13.22
C THR A 115 2.57 -0.19 11.89
N ILE A 116 1.51 -0.40 11.12
CA ILE A 116 1.58 -1.04 9.79
C ILE A 116 2.47 -0.23 8.85
N ALA A 117 2.31 1.10 8.83
CA ALA A 117 3.17 1.98 8.05
C ALA A 117 4.64 1.89 8.51
N GLY A 118 4.88 1.73 9.81
CA GLY A 118 6.21 1.52 10.40
C GLY A 118 6.86 0.24 9.90
N TRP A 119 6.13 -0.88 9.88
CA TRP A 119 6.60 -2.16 9.36
C TRP A 119 6.98 -2.07 7.88
N ILE A 120 6.11 -1.51 7.05
CA ILE A 120 6.39 -1.32 5.61
C ILE A 120 7.65 -0.46 5.42
N LYS A 121 7.75 0.67 6.14
CA LYS A 121 8.91 1.57 6.07
C LYS A 121 10.20 0.89 6.53
N SER A 122 10.15 0.02 7.55
CA SER A 122 11.36 -0.63 8.07
C SER A 122 12.08 -1.47 7.02
N ILE A 123 11.34 -2.04 6.06
CA ILE A 123 11.91 -2.80 4.96
C ILE A 123 12.20 -1.89 3.77
N LEU A 124 11.27 -1.02 3.36
CA LEU A 124 11.43 -0.15 2.18
C LEU A 124 12.61 0.82 2.30
N LYS A 125 12.93 1.25 3.53
CA LYS A 125 14.02 2.17 3.79
C LYS A 125 15.42 1.57 3.59
N ILE A 126 15.53 0.25 3.49
CA ILE A 126 16.78 -0.42 3.10
C ILE A 126 17.17 0.01 1.68
N SER A 127 16.20 0.04 0.77
CA SER A 127 16.37 0.54 -0.60
C SER A 127 16.37 2.06 -0.71
N SER A 128 15.49 2.75 0.04
CA SER A 128 15.30 4.20 -0.08
C SER A 128 15.05 4.84 1.27
N PRO A 129 16.07 5.39 1.96
CA PRO A 129 15.94 5.92 3.32
C PRO A 129 14.87 7.01 3.51
N GLY A 130 14.63 7.80 2.46
CA GLY A 130 13.63 8.87 2.41
C GLY A 130 12.20 8.40 2.08
N SER A 131 12.01 7.13 1.77
CA SER A 131 10.72 6.57 1.39
C SER A 131 9.69 6.55 2.52
N THR A 132 8.44 6.54 2.10
CA THR A 132 7.24 6.48 2.92
C THR A 132 6.44 5.24 2.55
N ALA A 133 5.53 4.80 3.43
CA ALA A 133 4.65 3.68 3.12
C ALA A 133 3.76 3.91 1.88
N LYS A 134 3.54 5.17 1.47
CA LYS A 134 2.79 5.52 0.27
C LYS A 134 3.54 5.15 -1.02
N ASP A 135 4.87 5.12 -0.98
CA ASP A 135 5.71 4.80 -2.14
C ASP A 135 5.61 3.32 -2.50
N MET A 136 5.03 2.49 -1.63
CA MET A 136 4.69 1.11 -1.99
C MET A 136 3.67 1.04 -3.14
N ARG A 137 2.76 2.02 -3.22
CA ARG A 137 1.76 2.09 -4.30
C ARG A 137 2.36 2.48 -5.63
N VAL A 138 3.39 3.32 -5.59
CA VAL A 138 4.21 3.67 -6.75
C VAL A 138 4.86 2.40 -7.30
N LEU A 139 5.54 1.66 -6.41
CA LEU A 139 6.24 0.41 -6.76
C LEU A 139 5.28 -0.64 -7.32
N ALA A 140 4.13 -0.84 -6.68
CA ALA A 140 3.11 -1.78 -7.14
C ALA A 140 2.64 -1.49 -8.59
N ALA A 141 2.33 -0.22 -8.89
CA ALA A 141 1.94 0.17 -10.24
C ALA A 141 3.10 0.08 -11.24
N PHE A 142 4.31 0.48 -10.84
CA PHE A 142 5.51 0.33 -11.68
C PHE A 142 5.72 -1.13 -12.08
N PHE A 143 5.60 -2.07 -11.14
CA PHE A 143 5.69 -3.50 -11.44
C PHE A 143 4.56 -4.00 -12.32
N ALA A 144 3.31 -3.58 -12.07
CA ALA A 144 2.18 -3.93 -12.93
C ALA A 144 2.39 -3.44 -14.37
N GLN A 145 2.84 -2.21 -14.56
CA GLN A 145 3.17 -1.66 -15.88
C GLN A 145 4.35 -2.37 -16.54
N ASN A 146 5.38 -2.73 -15.78
CA ASN A 146 6.50 -3.51 -16.30
C ASN A 146 6.09 -4.91 -16.74
N ALA A 147 5.11 -5.50 -16.07
CA ALA A 147 4.47 -6.75 -16.49
C ALA A 147 3.48 -6.58 -17.66
N GLY A 148 3.28 -5.36 -18.18
CA GLY A 148 2.42 -5.10 -19.33
C GLY A 148 0.95 -4.83 -18.99
N ALA A 149 0.61 -4.56 -17.72
CA ALA A 149 -0.74 -4.19 -17.35
C ALA A 149 -1.17 -2.88 -18.03
N GLY A 150 -2.37 -2.87 -18.61
CA GLY A 150 -2.99 -1.69 -19.19
C GLY A 150 -3.29 -0.61 -18.15
N LEU A 151 -3.49 0.63 -18.60
CA LEU A 151 -3.76 1.78 -17.73
C LEU A 151 -4.99 1.54 -16.83
N GLU A 152 -6.09 1.06 -17.39
CA GLU A 152 -7.32 0.74 -16.64
C GLU A 152 -7.07 -0.27 -15.52
N THR A 153 -6.26 -1.30 -15.77
CA THR A 153 -5.89 -2.29 -14.77
C THR A 153 -5.05 -1.67 -13.65
N VAL A 154 -4.12 -0.77 -13.99
CA VAL A 154 -3.29 -0.05 -13.02
C VAL A 154 -4.15 0.90 -12.18
N LEU A 155 -5.09 1.62 -12.79
CA LEU A 155 -6.05 2.49 -12.10
C LEU A 155 -6.94 1.70 -11.14
N ALA A 156 -7.46 0.55 -11.58
CA ALA A 156 -8.26 -0.35 -10.77
C ALA A 156 -7.45 -0.93 -9.58
N LEU A 157 -6.21 -1.39 -9.82
CA LEU A 157 -5.31 -1.90 -8.78
C LEU A 157 -5.06 -0.87 -7.68
N GLY A 158 -4.76 0.37 -8.08
CA GLY A 158 -4.57 1.45 -7.13
C GLY A 158 -5.87 1.96 -6.51
N ASN A 159 -7.04 1.68 -7.09
CA ASN A 159 -8.27 2.41 -6.78
C ASN A 159 -8.05 3.94 -6.89
N TRP A 160 -7.44 4.38 -8.00
CA TRP A 160 -7.23 5.80 -8.31
C TRP A 160 -8.43 6.36 -9.06
N SER A 161 -8.88 7.57 -8.70
CA SER A 161 -10.08 8.18 -9.27
C SER A 161 -9.95 8.60 -10.72
N SER A 162 -8.72 8.78 -11.23
CA SER A 162 -8.46 9.19 -12.61
C SER A 162 -7.01 8.93 -13.00
N ASN A 163 -6.77 8.88 -14.32
CA ASN A 163 -5.42 8.87 -14.90
C ASN A 163 -4.59 10.07 -14.42
N SER A 164 -5.17 11.28 -14.37
CA SER A 164 -4.47 12.48 -13.92
C SER A 164 -3.98 12.39 -12.48
N VAL A 165 -4.73 11.75 -11.58
CA VAL A 165 -4.30 11.51 -10.19
C VAL A 165 -3.16 10.49 -10.15
N TYR A 166 -3.25 9.42 -10.92
CA TYR A 166 -2.20 8.43 -11.02
C TYR A 166 -0.89 9.05 -11.56
N HIS A 167 -0.96 9.69 -12.72
CA HIS A 167 0.18 10.33 -13.39
C HIS A 167 0.88 11.35 -12.47
N ARG A 168 0.11 12.22 -11.81
CA ARG A 168 0.67 13.28 -10.97
C ARG A 168 1.36 12.75 -9.70
N PHE A 169 0.78 11.75 -9.05
CA PHE A 169 1.17 11.39 -7.68
C PHE A 169 1.85 10.03 -7.54
N TYR A 170 1.73 9.14 -8.53
CA TYR A 170 2.10 7.73 -8.40
C TYR A 170 2.91 7.17 -9.56
N GLN A 171 2.81 7.72 -10.77
CA GLN A 171 3.64 7.28 -11.88
C GLN A 171 5.10 7.71 -11.67
N ARG A 172 6.03 6.76 -11.71
CA ARG A 172 7.46 6.98 -11.53
C ARG A 172 8.23 6.05 -12.46
N GLY A 173 9.40 6.49 -12.92
CA GLY A 173 10.16 5.80 -13.96
C GLY A 173 9.59 5.98 -15.36
N ILE A 174 10.42 5.70 -16.38
CA ILE A 174 10.10 5.94 -17.79
C ILE A 174 9.28 4.77 -18.34
N LYS A 175 7.97 4.81 -18.09
CA LYS A 175 6.97 4.16 -18.93
C LYS A 175 5.80 5.13 -19.05
N LEU A 176 5.89 6.01 -20.04
CA LEU A 176 4.72 6.74 -20.51
C LEU A 176 3.82 5.70 -21.18
N MET A 177 2.77 5.29 -20.49
CA MET A 177 1.67 4.58 -21.13
C MET A 177 1.07 5.58 -22.10
N LEU A 178 1.43 5.48 -23.39
CA LEU A 178 0.72 6.18 -24.44
C LEU A 178 -0.72 5.66 -24.42
N GLU A 179 -1.65 6.61 -24.44
CA GLU A 179 -3.10 6.37 -24.40
C GLU A 179 -3.57 5.35 -25.44
#